data_AF-A0A945I6H3-F1
#
_entry.id   AF-A0A945I6H3-F1
#
_cell.length_a   1.000
_cell.length_b   1.000
_cell.length_c   1.000
_cell.angle_alpha   90.00
_cell.angle_beta   90.00
_cell.angle_gamma   90.00
#
_symmetry.space_group_name_H-M   'P 1'
#
loop_
_entity.id
_entity.type
_entity.pdbx_description
1 polymer ?
#
loop_
_entity_poly.entity_id
_entity_poly.type
_entity_poly.pdbx_seq_one_letter_code
_entity_poly.pdbx_strand_id
1 'polypeptide(L)'
;MIDFYDSYNQYKTYSTPSLHAKIIRQFDREFWQPTNCTADFSVLEIGCGTGLFLSYLRHKGVQNFTGLDSDAELKNFIPAEVLAHFKNVNILDDGERAALNQKFDVIV
;
A
#
# COMPACT_ATOMS: atom_id res chain seq x y z
N MET A 1 0.41 -3.28 27.75
CA MET A 1 0.06 -3.50 26.33
C MET A 1 1.39 -3.46 25.60
N ILE A 2 1.85 -4.58 25.05
CA ILE A 2 3.16 -4.65 24.39
C ILE A 2 2.97 -4.02 23.01
N ASP A 3 3.59 -2.86 22.80
CA ASP A 3 3.59 -2.18 21.52
C ASP A 3 4.53 -2.96 20.58
N PHE A 4 3.93 -3.77 19.71
CA PHE A 4 4.67 -4.63 18.78
C PHE A 4 5.54 -3.82 17.79
N TYR A 5 5.28 -2.51 17.67
CA TYR A 5 5.97 -1.60 16.75
C TYR A 5 7.22 -0.94 17.34
N ASP A 6 7.32 -0.79 18.66
CA ASP A 6 8.42 -0.06 19.30
C ASP A 6 9.78 -0.77 19.20
N SER A 7 9.81 -2.11 19.12
CA SER A 7 11.05 -2.87 19.01
C SER A 7 11.60 -2.97 17.57
N TYR A 8 10.78 -2.68 16.55
CA TYR A 8 11.16 -2.77 15.14
C TYR A 8 11.81 -1.49 14.60
N ASN A 9 11.57 -0.33 15.21
CA ASN A 9 12.04 0.96 14.68
C ASN A 9 13.57 1.15 14.72
N GLN A 10 14.32 0.36 15.48
CA GLN A 10 15.77 0.56 15.63
C GLN A 10 16.63 0.02 14.47
N TYR A 11 16.06 -0.70 13.49
CA TYR A 11 16.83 -1.34 12.40
C TYR A 11 16.21 -1.21 11.00
N LYS A 12 15.27 -0.28 10.79
CA LYS A 12 14.60 -0.16 9.49
C LYS A 12 15.44 0.62 8.49
N THR A 13 16.19 -0.09 7.66
CA THR A 13 16.84 0.49 6.47
C THR A 13 15.81 0.60 5.35
N TYR A 14 14.92 1.61 5.44
CA TYR A 14 14.00 1.88 4.35
C TYR A 14 14.73 2.49 3.15
N SER A 15 14.26 2.12 1.97
CA SER A 15 14.67 2.72 0.70
C SER A 15 13.47 2.81 -0.21
N THR A 16 13.48 3.80 -1.09
CA THR A 16 12.45 3.93 -2.11
C THR A 16 12.49 2.71 -3.04
N PRO A 17 11.37 1.96 -3.16
CA PRO A 17 11.35 0.75 -3.94
C PRO A 17 11.43 1.09 -5.43
N SER A 18 11.98 0.18 -6.22
CA SER A 18 11.93 0.25 -7.67
C SER A 18 11.16 -0.94 -8.23
N LEU A 19 10.25 -0.64 -9.16
CA LEU A 19 9.42 -1.65 -9.78
C LEU A 19 10.20 -2.34 -10.92
N HIS A 20 10.41 -3.65 -10.80
CA HIS A 20 11.12 -4.45 -11.79
C HIS A 20 10.22 -5.50 -12.44
N ALA A 21 10.59 -5.95 -13.64
CA ALA A 21 9.83 -6.95 -14.40
C ALA A 21 9.56 -8.25 -13.61
N LYS A 22 10.49 -8.68 -12.74
CA LYS A 22 10.29 -9.84 -11.87
C LYS A 22 9.14 -9.61 -10.88
N ILE A 23 9.10 -8.44 -10.25
CA ILE A 23 8.05 -8.06 -9.29
C ILE A 23 6.70 -7.90 -9.99
N ILE A 24 6.69 -7.26 -11.18
CA ILE A 24 5.46 -7.14 -11.99
C ILE A 24 4.87 -8.51 -12.28
N ARG A 25 5.67 -9.47 -12.76
CA ARG A 25 5.21 -10.85 -13.02
C ARG A 25 4.74 -11.57 -11.76
N GLN A 26 5.36 -11.27 -10.62
CA GLN A 26 4.95 -11.83 -9.33
C GLN A 26 3.55 -11.31 -8.95
N PHE A 27 3.34 -10.00 -8.93
CA PHE A 27 2.05 -9.41 -8.62
C PHE A 27 0.97 -9.71 -9.65
N ASP A 28 1.34 -9.86 -10.94
CA ASP A 28 0.40 -10.36 -11.94
C ASP A 28 -0.15 -11.73 -11.54
N ARG A 29 0.73 -12.66 -11.13
CA ARG A 29 0.37 -14.02 -10.73
C ARG A 29 -0.39 -14.07 -9.40
N GLU A 30 0.03 -13.27 -8.43
CA GLU A 30 -0.46 -13.35 -7.04
C GLU A 30 -1.71 -12.51 -6.80
N PHE A 31 -1.90 -11.42 -7.55
CA PHE A 31 -2.99 -10.48 -7.37
C PHE A 31 -3.81 -10.28 -8.65
N TRP A 32 -3.20 -9.82 -9.74
CA TRP A 32 -3.96 -9.31 -10.89
C TRP A 32 -4.83 -10.36 -11.58
N GLN A 33 -4.23 -11.52 -11.89
CA GLN A 33 -4.95 -12.60 -12.56
C GLN A 33 -5.97 -13.27 -11.62
N PRO A 34 -5.63 -13.63 -10.37
CA PRO A 34 -6.60 -14.28 -9.47
C PRO A 34 -7.82 -13.42 -9.15
N THR A 35 -7.66 -12.11 -9.06
CA THR A 35 -8.76 -11.17 -8.74
C THR A 35 -9.52 -10.69 -9.98
N ASN A 36 -9.03 -11.01 -11.19
CA ASN A 36 -9.47 -10.37 -12.43
C ASN A 36 -9.49 -8.84 -12.33
N CYS A 37 -8.50 -8.26 -11.62
CA CYS A 37 -8.42 -6.81 -11.43
C CYS A 37 -8.32 -6.10 -12.77
N THR A 38 -9.00 -4.96 -12.89
CA THR A 38 -8.90 -4.06 -14.04
C THR A 38 -8.45 -2.68 -13.57
N ALA A 39 -8.13 -1.80 -14.52
CA ALA A 39 -7.76 -0.41 -14.23
C ALA A 39 -8.90 0.41 -13.59
N ASP A 40 -10.14 -0.05 -13.72
CA ASP A 40 -11.33 0.61 -13.19
C ASP A 40 -11.63 0.24 -11.72
N PHE A 41 -10.92 -0.75 -11.17
CA PHE A 41 -11.12 -1.19 -9.79
C PHE A 41 -10.62 -0.13 -8.80
N SER A 42 -11.30 -0.08 -7.66
CA SER A 42 -10.87 0.60 -6.45
C SER A 42 -10.13 -0.38 -5.53
N VAL A 43 -8.85 -0.12 -5.25
CA VAL A 43 -7.99 -1.05 -4.50
C VAL A 43 -7.49 -0.43 -3.18
N LEU A 44 -7.64 -1.16 -2.09
CA LEU A 44 -7.04 -0.84 -0.80
C LEU A 44 -5.90 -1.81 -0.50
N GLU A 45 -4.73 -1.30 -0.14
CA GLU A 45 -3.64 -2.09 0.42
C GLU A 45 -3.46 -1.74 1.90
N ILE A 46 -3.57 -2.73 2.79
CA ILE A 46 -3.35 -2.59 4.24
C ILE A 46 -1.92 -3.02 4.56
N GLY A 47 -1.12 -2.11 5.12
CA GLY A 47 0.30 -2.34 5.38
C GLY A 47 1.14 -2.20 4.11
N CYS A 48 0.99 -1.09 3.38
CA CYS A 48 1.62 -0.89 2.08
C CYS A 48 3.15 -0.67 2.14
N GLY A 49 3.72 -0.52 3.34
CA GLY A 49 5.15 -0.28 3.52
C GLY A 49 5.64 0.89 2.67
N THR A 50 6.74 0.69 1.95
CA THR A 50 7.33 1.74 1.10
C THR A 50 6.62 1.94 -0.25
N GLY A 51 5.46 1.30 -0.49
CA GLY A 51 4.61 1.58 -1.64
C GLY A 51 5.00 0.86 -2.94
N LEU A 52 5.67 -0.31 -2.84
CA LEU A 52 6.04 -1.09 -4.02
C LEU A 52 4.80 -1.60 -4.78
N PHE A 53 3.76 -2.05 -4.08
CA PHE A 53 2.54 -2.52 -4.72
C PHE A 53 1.68 -1.35 -5.25
N LEU A 54 1.63 -0.21 -4.55
CA LEU A 54 1.05 1.02 -5.08
C LEU A 54 1.67 1.42 -6.44
N SER A 55 3.00 1.32 -6.55
CA SER A 55 3.72 1.57 -7.80
C SER A 55 3.33 0.58 -8.90
N TYR A 56 3.08 -0.68 -8.52
CA TYR A 56 2.56 -1.69 -9.42
C TYR A 56 1.14 -1.37 -9.90
N LEU A 57 0.21 -1.00 -9.01
CA LEU A 57 -1.16 -0.61 -9.38
C LEU A 57 -1.16 0.56 -10.36
N ARG A 58 -0.35 1.59 -10.10
CA ARG A 58 -0.11 2.70 -11.03
C ARG A 58 0.42 2.22 -12.37
N HIS A 59 1.42 1.33 -12.38
CA HIS A 59 1.97 0.75 -13.61
C HIS A 59 0.91 0.01 -14.44
N LYS A 60 -0.04 -0.67 -13.77
CA LYS A 60 -1.17 -1.35 -14.41
C LYS A 60 -2.29 -0.40 -14.86
N GLY A 61 -2.17 0.90 -14.57
CA GLY A 61 -3.13 1.93 -14.97
C GLY A 61 -4.31 2.10 -14.01
N VAL A 62 -4.31 1.44 -12.85
CA VAL A 62 -5.35 1.64 -11.83
C VAL A 62 -5.29 3.08 -11.35
N GLN A 63 -6.43 3.78 -11.36
CA GLN A 63 -6.50 5.18 -10.96
C GLN A 63 -6.96 5.36 -9.51
N ASN A 64 -7.83 4.46 -9.03
CA ASN A 64 -8.41 4.56 -7.69
C ASN A 64 -7.76 3.53 -6.77
N PHE A 65 -6.71 3.91 -6.06
CA PHE A 65 -6.10 3.05 -5.06
C PHE A 65 -5.64 3.83 -3.84
N THR A 66 -5.55 3.15 -2.70
CA THR A 66 -5.10 3.72 -1.43
C THR A 66 -4.22 2.70 -0.71
N GLY A 67 -3.04 3.13 -0.26
CA GLY A 67 -2.19 2.36 0.64
C GLY A 67 -2.23 2.92 2.05
N LEU A 68 -2.45 2.05 3.04
CA LEU A 68 -2.43 2.42 4.45
C LEU A 68 -1.21 1.82 5.14
N ASP A 69 -0.57 2.60 5.99
CA ASP A 69 0.41 2.07 6.94
C ASP A 69 0.43 2.94 8.20
N SER A 70 0.67 2.34 9.36
CA SER A 70 0.73 3.07 10.63
C SER A 70 2.08 3.79 10.83
N ASP A 71 3.11 3.44 10.06
CA ASP A 71 4.42 4.07 10.16
C ASP A 71 4.51 5.38 9.35
N ALA A 72 4.59 6.50 10.07
CA ALA A 72 4.65 7.83 9.49
C ALA A 72 5.97 8.13 8.76
N GLU A 73 7.05 7.37 9.01
CA GLU A 73 8.35 7.57 8.36
C GLU A 73 8.34 7.12 6.89
N LEU A 74 7.46 6.17 6.54
CA LEU A 74 7.35 5.59 5.20
C LEU A 74 7.09 6.64 4.12
N LYS A 75 6.42 7.76 4.45
CA LYS A 75 6.17 8.86 3.50
C LYS A 75 7.45 9.41 2.84
N ASN A 76 8.60 9.28 3.51
CA ASN A 76 9.88 9.74 3.00
C ASN A 76 10.52 8.75 1.99
N PHE A 77 9.99 7.53 1.93
CA PHE A 77 10.50 6.44 1.10
C PHE A 77 9.50 6.01 0.03
N ILE A 78 8.25 6.45 0.10
CA ILE A 78 7.25 6.18 -0.93
C ILE A 78 7.60 6.96 -2.22
N PRO A 79 7.54 6.33 -3.41
CA PRO A 79 7.80 7.02 -4.66
C PRO A 79 6.85 8.21 -4.87
N ALA A 80 7.40 9.33 -5.35
CA ALA A 80 6.66 10.59 -5.47
C ALA A 80 5.38 10.45 -6.33
N GLU A 81 5.42 9.58 -7.34
CA GLU A 81 4.31 9.31 -8.23
C GLU A 81 3.12 8.58 -7.59
N VAL A 82 3.29 7.95 -6.43
CA VAL A 82 2.21 7.27 -5.69
C VAL A 82 1.99 7.82 -4.29
N LEU A 83 2.78 8.82 -3.87
CA LEU A 83 2.69 9.43 -2.54
C LEU A 83 1.29 9.97 -2.23
N ALA A 84 0.58 10.50 -3.24
CA ALA A 84 -0.80 10.99 -3.08
C ALA A 84 -1.82 9.89 -2.70
N HIS A 85 -1.46 8.62 -2.91
CA HIS A 85 -2.29 7.46 -2.60
C HIS A 85 -1.96 6.84 -1.23
N PHE A 86 -0.91 7.31 -0.56
CA PHE A 86 -0.55 6.85 0.78
C PHE A 86 -1.31 7.61 1.86
N LYS A 87 -1.78 6.90 2.87
CA LYS A 87 -2.30 7.49 4.11
C LYS A 87 -1.66 6.82 5.31
N ASN A 88 -1.13 7.64 6.22
CA ASN A 88 -0.68 7.16 7.50
C ASN A 88 -1.91 6.93 8.40
N VAL A 89 -2.31 5.67 8.57
CA VAL A 89 -3.53 5.26 9.27
C VAL A 89 -3.29 3.98 10.04
N ASN A 90 -3.69 3.95 11.30
CA ASN A 90 -3.82 2.73 12.09
C ASN A 90 -5.20 2.09 11.83
N ILE A 91 -5.24 1.04 11.00
CA ILE A 91 -6.49 0.38 10.63
C ILE A 91 -7.22 -0.29 11.80
N LEU A 92 -6.52 -0.52 12.92
CA LEU A 92 -7.09 -1.07 14.15
C LEU A 92 -7.76 -0.01 15.01
N ASP A 93 -7.54 1.27 14.74
CA ASP A 93 -8.30 2.37 15.34
C ASP A 93 -9.64 2.54 14.61
N ASP A 94 -10.74 2.43 15.36
CA ASP A 94 -12.09 2.48 14.80
C ASP A 94 -12.42 3.86 14.19
N GLY A 95 -11.90 4.94 14.76
CA GLY A 95 -12.12 6.30 14.28
C GLY A 95 -11.39 6.56 12.97
N GLU A 96 -10.13 6.16 12.89
CA GLU A 96 -9.33 6.30 11.66
C GLU A 96 -9.86 5.37 10.55
N ARG A 97 -10.27 4.15 10.88
CA ARG A 97 -10.89 3.24 9.92
C ARG A 97 -12.21 3.81 9.38
N ALA A 98 -13.05 4.38 10.24
CA ALA A 98 -14.32 4.99 9.82
C ALA A 98 -14.09 6.21 8.90
N ALA A 99 -12.98 6.93 9.06
CA ALA A 99 -12.64 8.08 8.23
C ALA A 99 -12.28 7.75 6.77
N LEU A 100 -11.98 6.48 6.44
CA LEU A 100 -11.76 6.06 5.04
C LEU A 100 -13.01 6.28 4.19
N ASN A 101 -14.19 6.07 4.77
CA ASN A 101 -15.53 6.35 4.23
C ASN A 101 -15.69 6.10 2.72
N GLN A 102 -15.12 5.00 2.21
CA GLN A 102 -15.23 4.59 0.82
C GLN A 102 -15.30 3.06 0.74
N LYS A 103 -15.98 2.55 -0.29
CA LYS A 103 -15.94 1.12 -0.63
C LYS A 103 -14.81 0.87 -1.60
N PHE A 104 -14.23 -0.33 -1.49
CA PHE A 104 -13.21 -0.83 -2.39
C PHE A 104 -13.70 -2.10 -3.06
N ASP A 105 -13.34 -2.30 -4.31
CA ASP A 105 -13.64 -3.53 -5.05
C ASP A 105 -12.74 -4.67 -4.55
N VAL A 106 -11.49 -4.36 -4.17
CA VAL A 106 -10.54 -5.32 -3.63
C VAL A 106 -9.74 -4.71 -2.47
N ILE A 107 -9.51 -5.51 -1.43
CA ILE A 107 -8.64 -5.20 -0.30
C ILE A 107 -7.53 -6.25 -0.27
N VAL A 108 -6.28 -5.79 -0.19
CA VAL A 108 -5.05 -6.59 -0.15
C VAL A 108 -4.35 -6.37 1.18
#